data_AF-A0A923Q2R5-F1
#
_entry.id   AF-A0A923Q2R5-F1
#
_cell.length_a   1.000
_cell.length_b   1.000
_cell.length_c   1.000
_cell.angle_alpha   90.00
_cell.angle_beta   90.00
_cell.angle_gamma   90.00
#
_symmetry.space_group_name_H-M   'P 1'
#
loop_
_entity.id
_entity.type
_entity.pdbx_description
1 polymer ?
#
loop_
_entity_poly.entity_id
_entity_poly.type
_entity_poly.pdbx_seq_one_letter_code
_entity_poly.pdbx_strand_id
1 'polypeptide(L)'
;MKGNKEAMETKIHFRRCHICGTLNESPGQLITNCTDCAKHLAPFHYFDESIFMGLPLRQAKPAQPSSLPFKSYPPIWGLTAYW
;
A
#
# COMPACT_ATOMS: atom_id res chain seq x y z
N MET A 1 -35.42 -9.81 16.43
CA MET A 1 -34.93 -8.86 15.41
C MET A 1 -33.87 -7.97 16.03
N LYS A 2 -32.58 -8.30 15.87
CA LYS A 2 -31.48 -7.37 16.15
C LYS A 2 -30.47 -7.55 15.02
N GLY A 3 -30.58 -6.68 14.02
CA GLY A 3 -29.65 -6.66 12.89
C GLY A 3 -28.27 -6.23 13.37
N ASN A 4 -27.28 -7.08 13.12
CA ASN A 4 -25.89 -6.67 13.14
C ASN A 4 -25.71 -5.66 12.00
N LYS A 5 -25.53 -4.37 12.34
CA LYS A 5 -25.00 -3.40 11.40
C LYS A 5 -23.57 -3.82 11.11
N GLU A 6 -23.34 -4.36 9.92
CA GLU A 6 -22.01 -4.58 9.37
C GLU A 6 -21.24 -3.26 9.48
N ALA A 7 -20.17 -3.25 10.28
CA ALA A 7 -19.28 -2.11 10.36
C ALA A 7 -18.63 -1.96 8.97
N MET A 8 -19.04 -0.95 8.20
CA MET A 8 -18.34 -0.60 6.96
C MET A 8 -16.90 -0.28 7.31
N GLU A 9 -15.99 -1.17 6.91
CA GLU A 9 -14.55 -1.01 7.11
C GLU A 9 -14.09 0.24 6.37
N THR A 10 -13.96 1.33 7.12
CA THR A 10 -13.66 2.64 6.56
C THR A 10 -12.17 2.68 6.29
N LYS A 11 -11.78 2.62 5.01
CA LYS A 11 -10.36 2.66 4.63
C LYS A 11 -9.76 4.01 5.03
N ILE A 12 -8.72 3.99 5.84
CA ILE A 12 -7.97 5.19 6.20
C ILE A 12 -6.91 5.42 5.12
N HIS A 13 -6.95 6.59 4.48
CA HIS A 13 -5.91 7.04 3.59
C HIS A 13 -4.92 7.89 4.36
N PHE A 14 -3.62 7.63 4.21
CA PHE A 14 -2.57 8.46 4.76
C PHE A 14 -1.56 8.81 3.66
N ARG A 15 -1.04 10.03 3.69
CA ARG A 15 -0.08 10.50 2.68
C ARG A 15 0.83 11.58 3.25
N ARG A 16 2.13 11.41 3.08
CA ARG A 16 3.13 12.39 3.50
C ARG A 16 3.36 13.42 2.39
N CYS A 17 3.45 14.69 2.77
CA CYS A 17 3.78 15.75 1.83
C CYS A 17 5.24 15.65 1.36
N HIS A 18 5.45 15.63 0.04
CA HIS A 18 6.79 15.61 -0.55
C HIS A 18 7.53 16.96 -0.46
N ILE A 19 6.88 18.00 0.08
CA ILE A 19 7.44 19.35 0.18
C ILE A 19 7.72 19.71 1.64
N CYS A 20 6.71 19.71 2.51
CA CYS A 20 6.89 20.04 3.92
C CYS A 20 7.04 18.82 4.84
N GLY A 21 6.84 17.60 4.34
CA GLY A 21 6.97 16.38 5.15
C GLY A 21 5.80 16.08 6.09
N THR A 22 4.78 16.94 6.14
CA THR A 22 3.60 16.77 6.99
C THR A 22 2.79 15.53 6.60
N LEU A 23 2.36 14.75 7.59
CA LEU A 23 1.48 13.60 7.42
C LEU A 23 0.04 14.08 7.31
N ASN A 24 -0.65 13.66 6.26
CA ASN A 24 -2.07 13.93 6.05
C ASN A 24 -2.80 12.61 6.20
N GLU A 25 -3.93 12.61 6.89
CA GLU A 25 -4.80 11.45 7.10
C GLU A 25 -6.25 11.81 6.80
N SER A 26 -6.98 10.92 6.13
CA SER A 26 -8.39 11.11 5.81
C SER A 26 -9.13 9.77 5.75
N PRO A 27 -10.23 9.61 6.49
CA PRO A 27 -11.08 8.42 6.38
C PRO A 27 -11.86 8.45 5.06
N GLY A 28 -11.76 7.38 4.27
CA GLY A 28 -12.56 7.14 3.07
C GLY A 28 -12.31 8.04 1.85
N GLN A 29 -11.47 9.07 1.97
CA GLN A 29 -11.19 10.01 0.87
C GLN A 29 -9.71 10.04 0.50
N LEU A 30 -9.46 10.20 -0.80
CA LEU A 30 -8.12 10.37 -1.34
C LEU A 30 -7.58 11.76 -1.00
N ILE A 31 -6.38 11.80 -0.43
CA ILE A 31 -5.69 13.05 -0.09
C ILE A 31 -4.96 13.55 -1.34
N THR A 32 -5.46 14.62 -1.97
CA THR A 32 -4.84 15.26 -3.14
C THR A 32 -3.95 16.44 -2.77
N ASN A 33 -4.28 17.18 -1.71
CA ASN A 33 -3.57 18.37 -1.25
C ASN A 33 -3.04 18.19 0.18
N CYS A 34 -1.94 18.85 0.49
CA CYS A 34 -1.43 18.91 1.86
C CYS A 34 -2.24 19.91 2.69
N THR A 35 -2.65 19.52 3.91
CA THR A 35 -3.37 20.38 4.86
C THR A 35 -2.53 21.54 5.41
N ASP A 36 -1.21 21.39 5.39
CA ASP A 36 -0.26 22.34 5.99
C ASP A 36 0.27 23.35 4.95
N CYS A 37 0.85 22.88 3.84
CA CYS A 37 1.40 23.77 2.82
C CYS A 37 0.44 24.09 1.66
N ALA A 38 -0.78 23.53 1.65
CA ALA A 38 -1.79 23.66 0.59
C ALA A 38 -1.36 23.20 -0.83
N LYS A 39 -0.14 22.67 -0.99
CA LYS A 39 0.36 22.22 -2.29
C LYS A 39 -0.23 20.86 -2.67
N HIS A 40 -0.42 20.66 -3.97
CA HIS A 40 -0.88 19.41 -4.52
C HIS A 40 0.19 18.32 -4.33
N LEU A 41 -0.22 17.15 -3.86
CA LEU A 41 0.65 16.02 -3.60
C LEU A 41 0.96 15.26 -4.90
N ALA A 42 2.24 14.99 -5.16
CA ALA A 42 2.71 14.37 -6.40
C ALA A 42 2.08 12.99 -6.65
N PRO A 43 1.38 12.75 -7.78
CA PRO A 43 0.69 11.49 -8.05
C PRO A 43 1.60 10.26 -7.90
N PHE A 44 1.01 9.15 -7.46
CA PHE A 44 1.73 7.88 -7.42
C PHE A 44 1.84 7.33 -8.84
N HIS A 45 2.95 7.62 -9.50
CA HIS A 45 3.35 6.87 -10.68
C HIS A 45 4.11 5.64 -10.20
N TYR A 46 3.42 4.50 -10.18
CA TYR A 46 4.12 3.22 -10.08
C TYR A 46 4.73 2.94 -11.45
N PHE A 47 6.05 3.02 -11.53
CA PHE A 47 6.75 2.55 -12.72
C PHE A 47 6.66 1.02 -12.72
N ASP A 48 5.88 0.48 -13.65
CA ASP A 48 5.80 -0.95 -13.86
C ASP A 48 6.86 -1.36 -14.88
N GLU A 49 8.02 -1.79 -14.36
CA GLU A 49 9.12 -2.34 -15.14
C GLU A 49 8.68 -3.46 -16.09
N SER A 50 7.67 -4.25 -15.70
CA SER A 50 7.20 -5.36 -16.54
C SER A 50 6.49 -4.85 -17.80
N ILE A 51 5.71 -3.77 -17.68
CA ILE A 51 5.07 -3.12 -18.82
C ILE A 51 6.12 -2.47 -19.72
N PHE A 52 7.07 -1.73 -19.12
CA PHE A 52 8.11 -1.04 -19.87
C PHE A 52 9.03 -1.99 -20.63
N MET A 53 9.43 -3.11 -20.01
CA MET A 53 10.31 -4.11 -20.62
C MET A 53 9.57 -5.13 -21.50
N GLY A 54 8.24 -5.00 -21.66
CA GLY A 54 7.43 -5.96 -22.42
C GLY A 54 7.43 -7.37 -21.82
N LEU A 55 7.69 -7.49 -20.52
CA LEU A 55 7.62 -8.77 -19.83
C LEU A 55 6.16 -9.23 -19.78
N PRO A 56 5.89 -10.53 -19.92
CA PRO A 56 4.53 -11.03 -19.80
C PRO A 56 4.00 -10.67 -18.41
N LEU A 57 2.84 -10.01 -18.38
CA LEU A 57 2.10 -9.77 -17.14
C LEU A 57 2.04 -11.09 -16.39
N ARG A 58 2.69 -11.17 -15.23
CA ARG A 58 2.56 -12.34 -14.35
C ARG A 58 1.08 -12.43 -14.04
N GLN A 59 0.37 -13.35 -14.70
CA GLN A 59 -0.99 -13.70 -14.33
C GLN A 59 -0.96 -13.94 -12.83
N ALA A 60 -1.86 -13.27 -12.09
CA ALA A 60 -1.95 -13.43 -10.66
C ALA A 60 -2.05 -14.93 -10.40
N LYS A 61 -0.96 -15.54 -9.93
CA LYS A 61 -1.00 -16.95 -9.56
C LYS A 61 -2.06 -17.02 -8.46
N PRO A 62 -3.06 -17.89 -8.57
CA PRO A 62 -3.99 -18.08 -7.47
C PRO A 62 -3.15 -18.31 -6.22
N ALA A 63 -3.49 -17.61 -5.13
CA ALA A 63 -2.78 -17.74 -3.87
C ALA A 63 -2.67 -19.24 -3.55
N GLN A 64 -1.49 -19.81 -3.74
CA GLN A 64 -1.24 -21.19 -3.43
C GLN A 64 -1.29 -21.25 -1.91
N PRO A 65 -2.26 -21.97 -1.31
CA PRO A 65 -2.25 -22.14 0.13
C PRO A 65 -0.91 -22.78 0.50
N SER A 66 -0.09 -22.06 1.26
CA SER A 66 1.16 -22.64 1.73
C SER A 66 0.82 -23.83 2.61
N SER A 67 1.43 -24.99 2.34
CA SER A 67 1.40 -26.13 3.26
C SER A 67 2.11 -25.83 4.58
N LEU A 68 2.78 -24.68 4.65
CA LEU A 68 3.46 -24.21 5.83
C LEU A 68 2.42 -23.81 6.90
N PRO A 69 2.55 -24.32 8.13
CA PRO A 69 1.71 -23.87 9.24
C PRO A 69 1.90 -22.37 9.44
N PHE A 70 0.85 -21.66 9.86
CA PHE A 70 0.90 -20.26 10.32
C PHE A 70 1.76 -20.13 11.60
N LYS A 71 3.05 -20.48 11.52
CA LYS A 71 4.03 -20.28 12.58
C LYS A 71 4.65 -18.90 12.41
N SER A 72 4.90 -18.25 13.54
CA SER A 72 5.81 -17.12 13.67
C SER A 72 7.15 -17.48 13.02
N TYR A 73 7.41 -16.96 11.83
CA TYR A 73 8.73 -17.06 11.22
C TYR A 73 9.69 -16.16 12.01
N PRO A 74 10.87 -16.67 12.42
CA PRO A 74 11.90 -15.80 12.96
C PRO A 74 12.28 -14.75 11.91
N PRO A 75 12.70 -13.54 12.31
CA PRO A 75 13.15 -12.54 11.37
C PRO A 75 14.27 -13.10 10.51
N ILE A 76 14.28 -12.75 9.21
CA ILE A 76 15.38 -13.14 8.31
C ILE A 76 16.62 -12.36 8.76
N TRP A 77 17.57 -13.05 9.38
CA TRP A 77 18.85 -12.47 9.77
C TRP A 77 19.76 -12.42 8.55
N GLY A 78 19.94 -11.23 7.99
CA GLY A 78 20.98 -10.94 7.00
C GLY A 78 20.66 -11.37 5.57
N LEU A 79 20.16 -10.43 4.78
CA LEU A 79 20.37 -10.39 3.33
C LEU A 79 20.65 -8.94 2.95
N THR A 80 21.94 -8.59 2.94
CA THR A 80 22.43 -7.35 2.33
C THR A 80 23.12 -7.71 1.02
N ALA A 81 22.43 -7.50 -0.10
CA ALA A 81 23.10 -7.36 -1.38
C ALA A 81 23.55 -5.90 -1.50
N TYR A 82 24.86 -5.67 -1.51
CA TYR A 82 25.44 -4.39 -1.88
C TYR A 82 25.71 -4.45 -3.38
N TRP A 83 25.18 -3.48 -4.13
CA TRP A 83 25.45 -3.36 -5.57
C TRP A 83 26.79 -2.67 -5.81
#